data_AF-A0A952W4J4-F1
#
_entry.id   AF-A0A952W4J4-F1
#
_cell.length_a   1.000
_cell.length_b   1.000
_cell.length_c   1.000
_cell.angle_alpha   90.00
_cell.angle_beta   90.00
_cell.angle_gamma   90.00
#
_symmetry.space_group_name_H-M   'P 1'
#
loop_
_entity.id
_entity.type
_entity.pdbx_description
1 polymer ?
#
loop_
_entity_poly.entity_id
_entity_poly.type
_entity_poly.pdbx_seq_one_letter_code
_entity_poly.pdbx_strand_id
1 'polypeptide(L)'
;MSAATAWGIGLNFAYFVIGAVVLGLVIDLIAGTAPLWMLIMAGVGLISGGWRFIREAKAVNRHFEARMAGRFGRLPVDDALDQPAGGRAEHHSERQDSISTESDSR
;
A
#
# COMPACT_ATOMS: atom_id res chain seq x y z
N MET A 1 0.53 4.44 7.37
CA MET A 1 -0.91 4.76 7.36
C MET A 1 -1.41 4.42 8.75
N SER A 2 -1.98 5.36 9.49
CA SER A 2 -2.50 5.02 10.82
C SER A 2 -3.67 4.04 10.64
N ALA A 3 -3.85 3.09 11.56
CA ALA A 3 -5.00 2.18 11.53
C ALA A 3 -6.34 2.97 11.40
N ALA A 4 -6.39 4.19 11.93
CA ALA A 4 -7.52 5.10 11.82
C ALA A 4 -7.88 5.49 10.37
N THR A 5 -6.90 5.64 9.48
CA THR A 5 -7.18 6.03 8.08
C THR A 5 -7.78 4.89 7.26
N ALA A 6 -7.36 3.64 7.52
CA ALA A 6 -7.94 2.46 6.87
C ALA A 6 -9.39 2.23 7.36
N TRP A 7 -9.61 2.38 8.66
CA TRP A 7 -10.93 2.29 9.28
C TRP A 7 -11.90 3.36 8.75
N GLY A 8 -11.41 4.58 8.51
CA GLY A 8 -12.23 5.66 7.96
C GLY A 8 -12.78 5.37 6.57
N ILE A 9 -11.99 4.75 5.68
CA ILE A 9 -12.43 4.41 4.32
C ILE A 9 -13.53 3.33 4.37
N GLY A 10 -13.37 2.31 5.21
CA GLY A 10 -14.37 1.26 5.40
C GLY A 10 -15.68 1.78 6.00
N LEU A 11 -15.59 2.64 7.01
CA LEU A 11 -16.77 3.26 7.63
C LEU A 11 -17.55 4.12 6.63
N ASN A 12 -16.86 4.88 5.78
CA ASN A 12 -17.52 5.73 4.80
C ASN A 12 -18.35 4.91 3.79
N PHE A 13 -17.82 3.77 3.36
CA PHE A 13 -18.56 2.80 2.56
C PHE A 13 -19.78 2.25 3.31
N ALA A 14 -19.60 1.80 4.56
CA ALA A 14 -20.69 1.26 5.38
C ALA A 14 -21.82 2.28 5.57
N TYR A 15 -21.49 3.54 5.88
CA TYR A 15 -22.49 4.61 5.99
C TYR A 15 -23.25 4.86 4.70
N PHE A 16 -22.58 4.76 3.55
CA PHE A 16 -23.23 4.93 2.24
C PHE A 16 -24.24 3.82 1.96
N VAL A 17 -23.86 2.57 2.24
CA VAL A 17 -24.74 1.40 2.06
C VAL A 17 -25.92 1.47 3.02
N ILE A 18 -25.67 1.74 4.31
CA ILE A 18 -26.73 1.87 5.31
C ILE A 18 -27.67 3.03 4.94
N GLY A 19 -27.13 4.18 4.54
CA GLY A 19 -27.92 5.33 4.13
C GLY A 19 -28.82 5.03 2.93
N ALA A 20 -28.32 4.32 1.91
CA ALA A 20 -29.11 3.94 0.75
C ALA A 20 -30.23 2.94 1.10
N VAL A 21 -29.95 1.96 1.97
CA VAL A 21 -30.96 1.01 2.47
C VAL A 21 -32.05 1.73 3.24
N VAL A 22 -31.67 2.61 4.18
CA VAL A 22 -32.62 3.40 4.97
C VAL A 22 -33.47 4.30 4.07
N LEU A 23 -32.86 4.94 3.08
CA LEU A 23 -33.58 5.79 2.12
C LEU A 23 -34.59 4.97 1.31
N GLY A 24 -34.20 3.79 0.82
CA GLY A 24 -35.10 2.88 0.11
C GLY A 24 -36.27 2.40 0.98
N LEU A 25 -36.02 2.07 2.25
CA LEU A 25 -37.07 1.75 3.22
C LEU A 25 -38.05 2.90 3.43
N VAL A 26 -37.57 4.13 3.57
CA VAL A 26 -38.42 5.31 3.72
C VAL A 26 -39.31 5.52 2.49
N ILE A 27 -38.77 5.30 1.28
CA ILE A 27 -39.55 5.38 0.03
C ILE A 27 -40.65 4.31 0.01
N ASP A 28 -40.32 3.06 0.33
CA ASP A 28 -41.31 1.97 0.36
C ASP A 28 -42.42 2.23 1.41
N LEU A 29 -42.06 2.78 2.58
CA LEU A 29 -43.04 3.13 3.62
C LEU A 29 -44.00 4.23 3.18
N ILE A 30 -43.52 5.26 2.48
CA ILE A 30 -44.35 6.37 2.00
C ILE A 30 -45.21 5.94 0.80
N ALA A 31 -44.66 5.12 -0.08
CA ALA A 31 -45.34 4.67 -1.30
C ALA A 31 -46.31 3.50 -1.05
N GLY A 32 -46.21 2.81 0.10
CA GLY A 32 -47.01 1.62 0.40
C GLY A 32 -46.70 0.45 -0.53
N THR A 33 -45.52 0.44 -1.15
CA THR A 33 -45.11 -0.58 -2.12
C THR A 33 -44.48 -1.77 -1.43
N ALA A 34 -44.49 -2.93 -2.11
CA ALA A 34 -43.60 -4.04 -1.77
C ALA A 34 -42.14 -3.54 -1.71
N PRO A 35 -41.22 -4.19 -0.96
CA PRO A 35 -39.87 -3.71 -0.64
C PRO A 35 -38.88 -3.70 -1.84
N LEU A 36 -39.35 -3.21 -2.98
CA LEU A 36 -38.68 -3.18 -4.27
C LEU A 36 -37.76 -1.95 -4.34
N TRP A 37 -38.17 -0.80 -3.81
CA TRP A 37 -37.31 0.39 -3.79
C TRP A 37 -36.15 0.24 -2.82
N MET A 38 -36.36 -0.42 -1.68
CA MET A 38 -35.29 -0.83 -0.79
C MET A 38 -34.24 -1.67 -1.52
N LEU A 39 -34.66 -2.66 -2.31
CA LEU A 39 -33.73 -3.53 -3.05
C LEU A 39 -32.95 -2.77 -4.12
N ILE A 40 -33.63 -1.89 -4.87
CA ILE A 40 -32.99 -1.04 -5.90
C ILE A 40 -31.99 -0.10 -5.25
N MET A 41 -32.39 0.63 -4.21
CA MET A 41 -31.51 1.58 -3.53
C MET A 41 -30.35 0.89 -2.81
N ALA A 42 -30.56 -0.29 -2.22
CA ALA A 42 -29.49 -1.10 -1.66
C ALA A 42 -28.48 -1.50 -2.75
N GLY A 43 -28.95 -1.96 -3.91
CA GLY A 43 -28.10 -2.28 -5.06
C GLY A 43 -27.30 -1.08 -5.55
N VAL A 44 -27.95 0.06 -5.73
CA VAL A 44 -27.29 1.32 -6.14
C VAL A 44 -26.27 1.78 -5.09
N GLY A 45 -26.61 1.72 -3.81
CA GLY A 45 -25.71 2.05 -2.70
C GLY A 45 -24.48 1.14 -2.65
N LEU A 46 -24.67 -0.15 -2.87
CA LEU A 46 -23.58 -1.13 -2.91
C LEU A 46 -22.64 -0.89 -4.10
N ILE A 47 -23.19 -0.68 -5.30
CA ILE A 47 -22.40 -0.47 -6.52
C ILE A 47 -21.65 0.87 -6.43
N SER A 48 -22.34 1.96 -6.09
CA SER A 48 -21.74 3.30 -6.01
C SER A 48 -20.72 3.39 -4.88
N GLY A 49 -21.05 2.87 -3.69
CA GLY A 49 -20.15 2.79 -2.55
C GLY A 49 -18.92 1.93 -2.84
N GLY A 50 -19.12 0.76 -3.44
CA GLY A 50 -18.04 -0.16 -3.80
C GLY A 50 -17.09 0.43 -4.84
N TRP A 51 -17.63 1.07 -5.88
CA TRP A 51 -16.83 1.78 -6.87
C TRP A 51 -15.97 2.88 -6.24
N ARG A 52 -16.55 3.67 -5.33
CA ARG A 52 -15.83 4.71 -4.60
C ARG A 52 -14.75 4.13 -3.70
N PHE A 53 -15.05 3.07 -2.95
CA PHE A 53 -14.10 2.36 -2.09
C PHE A 53 -12.89 1.86 -2.88
N ILE A 54 -13.12 1.22 -4.02
CA ILE A 54 -12.07 0.72 -4.92
C ILE A 54 -11.21 1.87 -5.45
N ARG A 55 -11.81 3.01 -5.79
CA ARG A 55 -11.09 4.20 -6.25
C ARG A 55 -10.17 4.76 -5.17
N GLU A 56 -10.66 4.85 -3.93
CA GLU A 56 -9.89 5.33 -2.78
C GLU A 56 -8.77 4.36 -2.42
N ALA A 57 -9.03 3.05 -2.43
CA ALA A 57 -8.02 2.02 -2.21
C ALA A 57 -6.89 2.08 -3.26
N LYS A 58 -7.24 2.24 -4.55
CA LYS A 58 -6.23 2.41 -5.62
C LYS A 58 -5.41 3.69 -5.47
N ALA A 59 -6.04 4.79 -5.05
CA ALA A 59 -5.32 6.04 -4.81
C ALA A 59 -4.28 5.87 -3.69
N VAL A 60 -4.64 5.16 -2.61
CA VAL A 60 -3.71 4.82 -1.54
C VAL A 60 -2.55 3.96 -2.05
N ASN A 61 -2.82 2.93 -2.86
CA ASN A 61 -1.78 2.03 -3.35
C ASN A 61 -0.72 2.76 -4.19
N ARG A 62 -1.14 3.69 -5.06
CA ARG A 62 -0.22 4.52 -5.86
C ARG A 62 0.69 5.39 -5.01
N HIS A 63 0.22 5.90 -3.88
CA HIS A 63 1.07 6.67 -2.97
C HIS A 63 2.10 5.81 -2.23
N PHE A 64 1.81 4.53 -2.00
CA PHE A 64 2.78 3.59 -1.46
C PHE A 64 3.83 3.21 -2.51
N GLU A 65 3.41 2.91 -3.74
CA GLU A 65 4.34 2.66 -4.85
C GLU A 65 5.28 3.85 -5.10
N ALA A 66 4.77 5.08 -5.13
CA ALA A 66 5.61 6.27 -5.30
C ALA A 66 6.62 6.47 -4.16
N ARG A 67 6.23 6.17 -2.91
CA ARG A 67 7.13 6.24 -1.75
C ARG A 67 8.16 5.11 -1.73
N MET A 68 7.79 3.91 -2.19
CA MET A 68 8.71 2.79 -2.31
C MET A 68 9.64 2.97 -3.50
N ALA A 69 9.17 3.47 -4.64
CA ALA A 69 10.00 3.83 -5.79
C ALA A 69 11.02 4.93 -5.43
N GLY A 70 10.65 5.90 -4.58
CA GLY A 70 11.62 6.89 -4.08
C GLY A 70 12.63 6.33 -3.07
N ARG A 71 12.27 5.27 -2.32
CA ARG A 71 13.14 4.65 -1.30
C ARG A 71 14.00 3.50 -1.85
N PHE A 72 13.54 2.82 -2.90
CA PHE A 72 14.17 1.67 -3.54
C PHE A 72 14.55 1.93 -5.01
N GLY A 73 14.39 3.16 -5.51
CA GLY A 73 14.75 3.58 -6.88
C GLY A 73 16.24 3.58 -7.20
N ARG A 74 17.07 3.01 -6.31
CA ARG A 74 18.40 2.49 -6.62
C ARG A 74 18.57 1.18 -5.88
N LEU A 75 17.76 0.17 -6.19
CA LEU A 75 18.25 -1.18 -6.01
C LEU A 75 19.08 -1.49 -7.27
N PRO A 76 20.40 -1.71 -7.14
CA PRO A 76 21.30 -2.03 -8.24
C PRO A 76 21.02 -3.44 -8.78
N VAL A 77 19.79 -3.70 -9.22
CA VAL A 77 19.43 -4.95 -9.93
C VAL A 77 19.87 -4.83 -11.38
N ASP A 78 19.75 -3.64 -11.98
CA ASP A 78 20.24 -3.36 -13.32
C ASP A 78 21.79 -3.38 -13.36
N ASP A 79 22.46 -2.86 -12.32
CA ASP A 79 23.93 -2.90 -12.21
C ASP A 79 24.48 -4.32 -11.93
N ALA A 80 23.64 -5.25 -11.45
CA ALA A 80 24.04 -6.63 -11.17
C ALA A 80 24.00 -7.52 -12.42
N LEU A 81 23.26 -7.11 -13.47
CA LEU A 81 23.20 -7.82 -14.75
C LEU A 81 24.26 -7.32 -15.75
N ASP A 82 24.85 -6.14 -15.50
CA ASP A 82 25.86 -5.52 -16.36
C ASP A 82 27.30 -5.65 -15.82
N GLN A 83 27.51 -6.32 -14.68
CA GLN A 83 28.85 -6.70 -14.25
C GLN A 83 29.35 -7.90 -15.07
N PRO A 84 30.33 -7.73 -15.98
CA PRO A 84 30.97 -8.88 -16.59
C PRO A 84 31.60 -9.71 -15.48
N ALA A 85 31.33 -11.01 -15.47
CA ALA A 85 31.75 -11.97 -14.43
C ALA A 85 33.28 -12.20 -14.34
N GLY A 86 34.12 -11.22 -14.69
CA GLY A 86 35.55 -11.39 -14.95
C GLY A 86 36.47 -10.34 -14.32
N GLY A 87 36.20 -9.90 -13.09
CA GLY A 87 36.99 -8.81 -12.47
C GLY A 87 37.23 -8.94 -10.98
N ARG A 88 37.69 -10.10 -10.49
CA ARG A 88 38.25 -10.18 -9.13
C ARG A 88 39.39 -11.19 -9.03
N ALA A 89 40.33 -11.06 -9.95
CA ALA A 89 41.70 -11.42 -9.66
C ALA A 89 42.45 -10.12 -9.31
N GLU A 90 43.32 -10.21 -8.33
CA GLU A 90 44.44 -9.31 -8.04
C GLU A 90 44.24 -8.22 -6.97
N HIS A 91 45.30 -8.17 -6.13
CA HIS A 91 45.64 -7.16 -5.13
C HIS A 91 44.91 -7.17 -3.77
N HIS A 92 45.32 -8.10 -2.92
CA HIS A 92 45.72 -7.69 -1.56
C HIS A 92 46.74 -8.66 -0.95
N SER A 93 47.97 -8.62 -1.48
CA SER A 93 49.16 -9.24 -0.89
C SER A 93 50.14 -8.13 -0.51
N GLU A 94 49.82 -7.30 0.49
CA GLU A 94 50.79 -6.28 0.95
C GLU A 94 50.47 -5.60 2.30
N ARG A 95 50.12 -6.37 3.35
CA ARG A 95 50.07 -5.79 4.71
C ARG A 95 50.23 -6.82 5.84
N GLN A 96 51.37 -7.50 5.87
CA GLN A 96 51.77 -8.32 7.03
C GLN A 96 53.07 -7.86 7.72
N ASP A 97 53.67 -6.75 7.30
CA ASP A 97 54.88 -6.24 7.95
C ASP A 97 54.56 -4.96 8.74
N SER A 98 54.22 -5.06 10.03
CA SER A 98 54.42 -3.96 11.04
C SER A 98 53.83 -4.24 12.43
N ILE A 99 53.70 -5.49 12.89
CA ILE A 99 53.32 -5.75 14.29
C ILE A 99 54.30 -6.74 14.91
N SER A 100 55.50 -6.26 15.27
CA SER A 100 56.41 -6.89 16.24
C SER A 100 57.57 -5.95 16.56
N THR A 101 57.34 -4.88 17.34
CA THR A 101 58.42 -4.13 18.04
C THR A 101 57.85 -3.13 19.04
N GLU A 102 57.01 -3.57 19.99
CA GLU A 102 56.78 -2.76 21.20
C GLU A 102 56.34 -3.65 22.37
N SER A 103 57.29 -4.49 22.83
CA SER A 103 57.21 -5.18 24.12
C SER A 103 58.50 -4.87 24.86
N ASP A 104 58.65 -3.61 25.27
CA ASP A 104 59.66 -3.22 26.24
C ASP A 104 59.08 -2.17 27.18
N SER A 105 59.34 -2.32 28.48
CA SER A 105 58.98 -1.41 29.59
C SER A 105 57.57 -1.56 30.21
N ARG A 106 57.42 -2.49 31.17
CA ARG A 106 57.06 -2.18 32.58
C ARG A 106 56.90 -3.43 33.44
#